data_AF-A0A355FH05-F1
#
_entry.id   AF-A0A355FH05-F1
#
_cell.length_a   1.000
_cell.length_b   1.000
_cell.length_c   1.000
_cell.angle_alpha   90.00
_cell.angle_beta   90.00
_cell.angle_gamma   90.00
#
_symmetry.space_group_name_H-M   'P 1'
#
loop_
_entity.id
_entity.type
_entity.pdbx_description
1 polymer ?
#
loop_
_entity_poly.entity_id
_entity_poly.type
_entity_poly.pdbx_seq_one_letter_code
_entity_poly.pdbx_strand_id
1 'polypeptide(L)'
;MTYDIKTYYRKEDLPVLPDVNFFHHASSFDLYKGIAYYQPFMLVMFDEEKPIAAMFAVIMRTNRFLYGSLFKRCHISQQPAFFETNLPRIEIFNQLITRLVKEVRNKVFFIRYENIGDAIFGYKGFRENRFYSVKWINIRNS
;
A
#
# COMPACT_ATOMS: atom_id res chain seq x y z
N MET A 1 22.27 -6.51 -2.48
CA MET A 1 20.96 -7.19 -2.43
C MET A 1 20.09 -6.54 -3.48
N THR A 2 19.69 -7.29 -4.50
CA THR A 2 18.84 -6.79 -5.57
C THR A 2 17.42 -7.19 -5.22
N TYR A 3 16.67 -6.28 -4.60
CA TYR A 3 15.27 -6.53 -4.31
C TYR A 3 14.44 -6.31 -5.59
N ASP A 4 13.56 -7.26 -5.90
CA ASP A 4 12.57 -7.10 -6.96
C ASP A 4 11.20 -6.76 -6.36
N ILE A 5 10.41 -5.94 -7.05
CA ILE A 5 9.08 -5.55 -6.60
C ILE A 5 8.07 -5.80 -7.71
N LYS A 6 7.14 -6.73 -7.44
CA LYS A 6 6.06 -7.08 -8.35
C LYS A 6 4.72 -6.53 -7.85
N THR A 7 3.88 -6.10 -8.79
CA THR A 7 2.55 -5.56 -8.50
C THR A 7 1.50 -6.57 -8.95
N TYR A 8 0.60 -6.92 -8.06
CA TYR A 8 -0.48 -7.88 -8.29
C TYR A 8 -1.83 -7.20 -8.15
N TYR A 9 -2.71 -7.39 -9.13
CA TYR A 9 -4.06 -6.81 -9.16
C TYR A 9 -5.16 -7.83 -8.87
N ARG A 10 -4.80 -9.12 -8.83
CA ARG A 10 -5.71 -10.23 -8.59
C ARG A 10 -5.15 -11.09 -7.48
N LYS A 11 -6.05 -11.67 -6.70
CA LYS A 11 -5.70 -12.54 -5.58
C LYS A 11 -5.05 -13.83 -6.08
N GLU A 12 -5.52 -14.35 -7.20
CA GLU A 12 -5.11 -15.61 -7.81
C GLU A 12 -3.67 -15.57 -8.34
N ASP A 13 -3.17 -14.37 -8.64
CA ASP A 13 -1.82 -14.16 -9.15
C ASP A 13 -0.79 -14.03 -8.01
N LEU A 14 -1.22 -13.93 -6.75
CA LEU A 14 -0.33 -13.71 -5.62
C LEU A 14 0.57 -14.94 -5.36
N PRO A 15 1.84 -14.73 -4.99
CA PRO A 15 2.67 -15.81 -4.46
C PRO A 15 2.11 -16.29 -3.11
N VAL A 16 2.59 -17.44 -2.65
CA VAL A 16 2.35 -17.88 -1.27
C VAL A 16 3.07 -16.92 -0.33
N LEU A 17 2.30 -16.17 0.47
CA LEU A 17 2.82 -15.20 1.43
C LEU A 17 2.86 -15.81 2.85
N PRO A 18 3.92 -15.56 3.64
CA PRO A 18 3.99 -15.97 5.03
C PRO A 18 2.89 -15.33 5.89
N ASP A 19 2.34 -16.11 6.81
CA ASP A 19 1.21 -15.71 7.65
C ASP A 19 1.70 -14.88 8.84
N VAL A 20 1.65 -13.56 8.72
CA VAL A 20 2.12 -12.64 9.78
C VAL A 20 1.00 -11.82 10.44
N ASN A 21 -0.18 -11.63 9.82
CA ASN A 21 -1.33 -10.88 10.39
C ASN A 21 -2.58 -10.83 9.47
N PHE A 22 -3.80 -10.96 10.04
CA PHE A 22 -5.11 -11.10 9.36
C PHE A 22 -5.40 -10.10 8.21
N PHE A 23 -4.82 -8.91 8.27
CA PHE A 23 -5.08 -7.84 7.30
C PHE A 23 -3.98 -7.63 6.25
N HIS A 24 -2.88 -8.37 6.34
CA HIS A 24 -1.81 -8.33 5.34
C HIS A 24 -1.87 -9.49 4.36
N HIS A 25 -2.99 -10.20 4.32
CA HIS A 25 -3.14 -11.40 3.50
C HIS A 25 -3.73 -11.09 2.12
N ALA A 26 -3.66 -12.13 1.28
CA ALA A 26 -4.49 -12.28 0.10
C ALA A 26 -6.00 -12.03 0.37
N SER A 27 -6.48 -12.21 1.60
CA SER A 27 -7.88 -11.93 1.99
C SER A 27 -8.25 -10.45 1.91
N SER A 28 -7.28 -9.53 1.94
CA SER A 28 -7.56 -8.10 1.75
C SER A 28 -8.15 -7.80 0.37
N PHE A 29 -7.90 -8.64 -0.64
CA PHE A 29 -8.59 -8.57 -1.92
C PHE A 29 -10.08 -8.90 -1.81
N ASP A 30 -10.45 -9.84 -0.92
CA ASP A 30 -11.84 -10.28 -0.76
C ASP A 30 -12.72 -9.16 -0.16
N LEU A 31 -12.15 -8.31 0.71
CA LEU A 31 -12.85 -7.16 1.30
C LEU A 31 -13.39 -6.16 0.26
N TYR A 32 -12.72 -6.08 -0.89
CA TYR A 32 -13.07 -5.15 -1.96
C TYR A 32 -13.66 -5.86 -3.18
N LYS A 33 -13.84 -7.17 -3.11
CA LYS A 33 -14.42 -7.98 -4.18
C LYS A 33 -15.86 -7.54 -4.43
N GLY A 34 -16.21 -7.32 -5.70
CA GLY A 34 -17.57 -6.92 -6.10
C GLY A 34 -17.86 -5.41 -6.01
N ILE A 35 -16.92 -4.59 -5.55
CA ILE A 35 -17.09 -3.12 -5.54
C ILE A 35 -16.53 -2.54 -6.84
N ALA A 36 -17.41 -2.25 -7.80
CA ALA A 36 -17.05 -1.87 -9.18
C ALA A 36 -16.08 -0.66 -9.32
N TYR A 37 -16.00 0.20 -8.31
CA TYR A 37 -15.19 1.42 -8.36
C TYR A 37 -13.89 1.32 -7.54
N TYR A 38 -13.60 0.13 -7.02
CA TYR A 38 -12.44 -0.16 -6.20
C TYR A 38 -11.58 -1.16 -6.95
N GLN A 39 -10.29 -0.87 -7.01
CA GLN A 39 -9.29 -1.69 -7.64
C GLN A 39 -8.19 -1.95 -6.60
N PRO A 40 -8.33 -3.01 -5.80
CA PRO A 40 -7.28 -3.42 -4.89
C PRO A 40 -6.06 -3.90 -5.67
N PHE A 41 -4.88 -3.67 -5.10
CA PHE A 41 -3.63 -4.19 -5.61
C PHE A 41 -2.63 -4.34 -4.47
N MET A 42 -1.63 -5.19 -4.68
CA MET A 42 -0.60 -5.48 -3.70
C MET A 42 0.77 -5.41 -4.36
N LEU A 43 1.71 -4.71 -3.73
CA LEU A 43 3.12 -4.78 -4.08
C LEU A 43 3.76 -5.83 -3.19
N VAL A 44 4.47 -6.78 -3.78
CA VAL A 44 5.27 -7.77 -3.05
C VAL A 44 6.73 -7.56 -3.41
N MET A 45 7.56 -7.41 -2.39
CA MET A 45 9.01 -7.34 -2.52
C MET A 45 9.61 -8.72 -2.29
N PHE A 46 10.55 -9.07 -3.16
CA PHE A 46 11.28 -10.32 -3.14
C PHE A 46 12.77 -10.06 -2.90
N ASP A 47 13.37 -10.92 -2.09
CA ASP A 47 14.81 -11.15 -2.10
C ASP A 47 15.04 -12.48 -2.83
N GLU A 48 15.68 -12.39 -4.00
CA GLU A 48 15.72 -13.49 -4.98
C GLU A 48 14.29 -13.97 -5.34
N GLU A 49 13.89 -15.16 -4.91
CA GLU A 49 12.55 -15.72 -5.14
C GLU A 49 11.66 -15.68 -3.89
N LYS A 50 12.21 -15.27 -2.74
CA LYS A 50 11.51 -15.31 -1.46
C LYS A 50 10.78 -13.99 -1.21
N PRO A 51 9.45 -13.99 -0.96
CA PRO A 51 8.74 -12.79 -0.56
C PRO A 51 9.22 -12.35 0.83
N ILE A 52 9.67 -11.11 0.97
CA ILE A 52 10.18 -10.54 2.23
C ILE A 52 9.27 -9.46 2.82
N ALA A 53 8.49 -8.78 1.97
CA ALA A 53 7.52 -7.78 2.41
C ALA A 53 6.37 -7.61 1.41
N ALA A 54 5.22 -7.14 1.90
CA ALA A 54 4.07 -6.84 1.06
C ALA A 54 3.35 -5.56 1.52
N MET A 55 2.85 -4.78 0.56
CA MET A 55 2.08 -3.56 0.82
C MET A 55 0.80 -3.56 0.00
N PHE A 56 -0.33 -3.50 0.70
CA PHE A 56 -1.65 -3.50 0.09
C PHE A 56 -2.16 -2.07 -0.09
N ALA A 57 -2.82 -1.82 -1.22
CA ALA A 57 -3.37 -0.51 -1.57
C ALA A 57 -4.63 -0.66 -2.41
N VAL A 58 -5.48 0.36 -2.40
CA VAL A 58 -6.71 0.38 -3.18
C VAL A 58 -6.82 1.66 -3.97
N ILE A 59 -6.95 1.56 -5.30
CA ILE A 59 -7.40 2.67 -6.12
C ILE A 59 -8.92 2.71 -6.05
N MET A 60 -9.48 3.82 -5.58
CA MET A 60 -10.92 3.99 -5.45
C MET A 60 -11.38 5.30 -6.08
N ARG A 61 -12.59 5.28 -6.66
CA ARG A 61 -13.24 6.47 -7.21
C ARG A 61 -13.95 7.24 -6.10
N THR A 62 -13.70 8.53 -6.00
CA THR A 62 -14.34 9.42 -5.02
C THR A 62 -15.79 9.73 -5.40
N ASN A 63 -16.12 9.80 -6.69
CA ASN A 63 -17.47 10.07 -7.19
C ASN A 63 -17.86 9.05 -8.28
N ARG A 64 -18.98 8.35 -8.08
CA ARG A 64 -19.50 7.31 -8.98
C ARG A 64 -19.77 7.79 -10.41
N PHE A 65 -20.10 9.07 -10.58
CA PHE A 65 -20.56 9.64 -11.85
C PHE A 65 -19.45 10.32 -12.68
N LEU A 66 -18.31 10.70 -12.06
CA LEU A 66 -17.24 11.49 -12.73
C LEU A 66 -16.01 10.67 -13.08
N TYR A 67 -15.64 10.61 -14.37
CA TYR A 67 -14.59 9.72 -14.89
C TYR A 67 -13.23 10.43 -15.01
N GLY A 68 -12.14 9.67 -14.93
CA GLY A 68 -10.76 10.19 -15.03
C GLY A 68 -9.95 10.04 -13.74
N SER A 69 -8.64 10.30 -13.83
CA SER A 69 -7.70 10.17 -12.70
C SER A 69 -7.95 11.21 -11.60
N LEU A 70 -8.47 12.40 -11.95
CA LEU A 70 -8.83 13.47 -11.02
C LEU A 70 -9.89 13.06 -9.97
N PHE A 71 -10.70 12.05 -10.28
CA PHE A 71 -11.75 11.55 -9.39
C PHE A 71 -11.39 10.22 -8.73
N LYS A 72 -10.13 9.81 -8.81
CA LYS A 72 -9.61 8.61 -8.16
C LYS A 72 -8.59 8.99 -7.10
N ARG A 73 -8.52 8.19 -6.05
CA ARG A 73 -7.47 8.27 -5.02
C ARG A 73 -6.90 6.88 -4.80
N CYS A 74 -5.63 6.82 -4.43
CA CYS A 74 -5.03 5.61 -3.88
C CYS A 74 -5.10 5.68 -2.36
N HIS A 75 -5.60 4.65 -1.70
CA HIS A 75 -5.70 4.56 -0.24
C HIS A 75 -4.87 3.38 0.26
N ILE A 76 -4.06 3.64 1.30
CA ILE A 76 -3.27 2.66 2.04
C ILE A 76 -3.65 2.83 3.50
N SER A 77 -4.16 1.77 4.12
CA SER A 77 -4.71 1.81 5.48
C SER A 77 -3.79 1.24 6.55
N GLN A 78 -2.65 0.66 6.15
CA GLN A 78 -1.80 -0.18 7.00
C GLN A 78 -0.33 -0.05 6.64
N GLN A 79 0.56 -0.36 7.58
CA GLN A 79 1.98 -0.56 7.31
C GLN A 79 2.20 -1.75 6.34
N PRO A 80 3.36 -1.85 5.66
CA PRO A 80 3.70 -3.08 4.97
C PRO A 80 3.82 -4.25 5.95
N ALA A 81 3.44 -5.44 5.50
CA ALA A 81 3.85 -6.68 6.17
C ALA A 81 5.32 -6.93 5.90
N PHE A 82 6.05 -7.30 6.95
CA PHE A 82 7.42 -7.76 6.90
C PHE A 82 7.42 -9.22 7.35
N PHE A 83 7.92 -10.12 6.51
CA PHE A 83 7.85 -11.56 6.74
C PHE A 83 9.03 -12.10 7.56
N GLU A 84 10.06 -11.28 7.75
CA GLU A 84 11.23 -11.62 8.55
C GLU A 84 11.54 -10.52 9.57
N THR A 85 12.20 -10.90 10.67
CA THR A 85 12.51 -9.99 11.78
C THR A 85 13.69 -9.08 11.50
N ASN A 86 14.73 -9.58 10.80
CA ASN A 86 16.00 -8.89 10.61
C ASN A 86 16.13 -8.19 9.24
N LEU A 87 15.07 -7.49 8.83
CA LEU A 87 15.03 -6.77 7.56
C LEU A 87 15.31 -5.27 7.74
N PRO A 88 15.95 -4.60 6.77
CA PRO A 88 16.11 -3.14 6.76
C PRO A 88 14.77 -2.45 6.46
N ARG A 89 13.85 -2.44 7.44
CA ARG A 89 12.44 -2.07 7.25
C ARG A 89 12.23 -0.69 6.63
N ILE A 90 13.03 0.31 7.02
CA ILE A 90 12.94 1.68 6.49
C ILE A 90 13.28 1.72 5.00
N GLU A 91 14.30 0.97 4.58
CA GLU A 91 14.73 0.93 3.18
C GLU A 91 13.73 0.16 2.30
N ILE A 92 13.23 -0.97 2.81
CA ILE A 92 12.17 -1.74 2.17
C ILE A 92 10.90 -0.89 2.00
N PHE A 93 10.50 -0.19 3.06
CA PHE A 93 9.36 0.74 3.00
C PHE A 93 9.59 1.82 1.95
N ASN A 94 10.77 2.44 1.92
CA ASN A 94 11.09 3.48 0.95
C ASN A 94 10.96 3.00 -0.50
N GLN A 95 11.47 1.81 -0.80
CA GLN A 95 11.37 1.23 -2.14
C GLN A 95 9.92 0.86 -2.49
N LEU A 96 9.18 0.28 -1.55
CA LEU A 96 7.76 -0.07 -1.71
C LEU A 96 6.90 1.17 -1.99
N ILE A 97 7.02 2.22 -1.17
CA ILE A 97 6.24 3.45 -1.37
C ILE A 97 6.62 4.17 -2.66
N THR A 98 7.92 4.16 -3.02
CA THR A 98 8.40 4.71 -4.29
C THR A 98 7.83 3.95 -5.50
N ARG A 99 7.80 2.62 -5.44
CA ARG A 99 7.20 1.79 -6.49
C ARG A 99 5.69 2.02 -6.59
N LEU A 100 5.00 2.16 -5.45
CA LEU A 100 3.57 2.48 -5.41
C LEU A 100 3.28 3.82 -6.06
N VAL A 101 4.02 4.87 -5.70
CA VAL A 101 3.85 6.21 -6.28
C VAL A 101 4.02 6.16 -7.79
N LYS A 102 5.06 5.48 -8.28
CA LYS A 102 5.27 5.26 -9.73
C LYS A 102 4.09 4.52 -10.37
N GLU A 103 3.56 3.50 -9.71
CA GLU A 103 2.45 2.68 -10.22
C GLU A 103 1.15 3.49 -10.39
N VAL A 104 0.88 4.43 -9.48
CA VAL A 104 -0.42 5.14 -9.42
C VAL A 104 -0.37 6.59 -9.90
N ARG A 105 0.80 7.19 -10.13
CA ARG A 105 0.96 8.63 -10.44
C ARG A 105 0.07 9.17 -11.58
N ASN A 106 -0.23 8.33 -12.58
CA ASN A 106 -1.06 8.70 -13.73
C ASN A 106 -2.51 8.18 -13.60
N LYS A 107 -2.82 7.45 -12.52
CA LYS A 107 -4.11 6.78 -12.30
C LYS A 107 -4.98 7.49 -11.27
N VAL A 108 -4.39 8.28 -10.37
CA VAL A 108 -5.08 8.90 -9.24
C VAL A 108 -4.71 10.36 -9.06
N PHE A 109 -5.58 11.14 -8.42
CA PHE A 109 -5.37 12.54 -8.07
C PHE A 109 -4.43 12.70 -6.87
N PHE A 110 -4.61 11.87 -5.85
CA PHE A 110 -3.75 11.84 -4.67
C PHE A 110 -3.65 10.44 -4.07
N ILE A 111 -2.62 10.27 -3.25
CA ILE A 111 -2.38 9.07 -2.45
C ILE A 111 -2.61 9.44 -0.98
N ARG A 112 -3.40 8.64 -0.28
CA ARG A 112 -3.63 8.76 1.15
C ARG A 112 -3.06 7.54 1.86
N TYR A 113 -2.15 7.78 2.79
CA TYR A 113 -1.59 6.77 3.68
C TYR A 113 -2.09 7.03 5.10
N GLU A 114 -2.76 6.06 5.71
CA GLU A 114 -3.26 6.09 7.07
C GLU A 114 -2.53 5.02 7.93
N ASN A 115 -2.53 5.20 9.25
CA ASN A 115 -2.00 4.24 10.24
C ASN A 115 -0.55 3.79 10.00
N ILE A 116 0.37 4.76 9.96
CA ILE A 116 1.82 4.52 9.83
C ILE A 116 2.46 3.95 11.10
N GLY A 117 1.72 3.79 12.21
CA GLY A 117 2.24 3.30 13.48
C GLY A 117 3.26 4.28 14.09
N ASP A 118 4.50 4.22 13.62
CA ASP A 118 5.62 5.09 14.00
C ASP A 118 5.96 6.07 12.86
N ALA A 119 5.89 7.37 13.15
CA ALA A 119 6.19 8.42 12.18
C ALA A 119 7.65 8.40 11.68
N ILE A 120 8.60 7.94 12.51
CA ILE A 120 10.03 7.87 12.16
C ILE A 120 10.25 6.84 11.07
N PHE A 121 9.60 5.67 11.19
CA PHE A 121 9.70 4.57 10.24
C PHE A 121 9.39 5.01 8.80
N GLY A 122 8.33 5.80 8.62
CA GLY A 122 7.90 6.23 7.28
C GLY A 122 8.59 7.50 6.76
N TYR A 123 9.28 8.24 7.62
CA TYR A 123 9.69 9.63 7.33
C TYR A 123 10.50 9.76 6.03
N LYS A 124 11.53 8.93 5.85
CA LYS A 124 12.38 8.94 4.63
C LYS A 124 11.52 8.73 3.38
N GLY A 125 10.74 7.64 3.35
CA GLY A 125 9.94 7.27 2.20
C GLY A 125 8.85 8.29 1.86
N PHE A 126 8.21 8.89 2.85
CA PHE A 126 7.23 9.95 2.63
C PHE A 126 7.87 11.22 2.09
N ARG A 127 8.99 11.65 2.66
CA ARG A 127 9.66 12.88 2.25
C ARG A 127 10.20 12.80 0.82
N GLU A 128 10.85 11.69 0.47
CA GLU A 128 11.37 11.47 -0.89
C GLU A 128 10.26 11.42 -1.95
N ASN A 129 9.07 10.93 -1.56
CA ASN A 129 7.90 10.85 -2.44
C ASN A 129 6.93 12.04 -2.31
N ARG A 130 7.36 13.14 -1.69
CA ARG A 130 6.60 14.41 -1.57
C ARG A 130 5.25 14.28 -0.85
N PHE A 131 5.12 13.32 0.06
CA PHE A 131 3.99 13.28 0.97
C PHE A 131 4.10 14.39 2.02
N TYR A 132 2.95 14.86 2.49
CA TYR A 132 2.85 15.81 3.58
C TYR A 132 1.88 15.29 4.64
N SER A 133 2.16 15.59 5.90
CA SER A 133 1.29 15.22 7.02
C SER A 133 0.06 16.14 7.05
N VAL A 134 -1.12 15.55 7.20
CA VAL A 134 -2.38 16.26 7.42
C VAL A 134 -2.88 15.92 8.81
N LYS A 135 -3.04 16.92 9.68
CA LYS A 135 -3.65 16.74 11.00
C LYS A 135 -5.16 16.59 10.83
N TRP A 136 -5.67 15.40 11.11
CA TRP A 136 -7.11 15.18 11.32
C TRP A 136 -7.42 15.31 12.81
N ILE A 137 -8.46 16.08 13.15
CA ILE A 137 -8.93 16.20 14.54
C ILE A 137 -9.66 14.90 14.88
N ASN A 138 -9.12 14.13 15.83
CA ASN A 138 -9.80 12.95 16.37
C ASN A 138 -10.71 13.39 17.54
N ILE A 139 -12.02 13.48 17.29
CA ILE A 139 -13.02 13.72 18.35
C ILE A 139 -13.47 12.36 18.88
N ARG A 140 -13.32 12.12 20.18
CA ARG A 140 -13.81 10.91 20.86
C ARG A 140 -14.83 11.32 21.91
N ASN A 141 -15.92 10.56 22.01
CA ASN A 141 -16.82 10.65 23.18
C ASN A 141 -16.26 9.74 24.28
N SER A 142 -16.37 10.18 25.54
CA SER A 142 -15.94 9.41 26.73
C SER A 142 -16.88 8.25 27.01
#